data_AF-A0A7S1RAF8-F1
#
_entry.id   AF-A0A7S1RAF8-F1
#
_cell.length_a   1.000
_cell.length_b   1.000
_cell.length_c   1.000
_cell.angle_alpha   90.00
_cell.angle_beta   90.00
_cell.angle_gamma   90.00
#
_symmetry.space_group_name_H-M   'P 1'
#
loop_
_entity.id
_entity.type
_entity.pdbx_description
1 polymer ?
#
loop_
_entity_poly.entity_id
_entity_poly.type
_entity_poly.pdbx_seq_one_letter_code
_entity_poly.pdbx_strand_id
1 'polypeptide(L)'
;WEASRLYFHAFCAHEWTDLRLEVCESPPKGDDVLLGVAELRLSKAGTGALTLQLASSRNNSQVFGADGKPAEVIVSISYSTCPSPSRLSGLWRVQVDRAKFV
;
A
#
# COMPACT_ATOMS: atom_id res chain seq x y z
N TRP A 1 -11.13 13.80 7.58
CA TRP A 1 -10.22 13.55 6.46
C TRP A 1 -10.29 12.08 6.13
N GLU A 2 -11.11 11.71 5.15
CA GLU A 2 -11.17 10.34 4.59
C GLU A 2 -10.50 10.39 3.23
N ALA A 3 -9.34 9.73 3.08
CA ALA A 3 -8.66 9.63 1.81
C ALA A 3 -9.40 8.61 0.93
N SER A 4 -10.45 9.06 0.23
CA SER A 4 -11.26 8.18 -0.62
C SER A 4 -10.59 7.94 -1.97
N ARG A 5 -9.96 6.76 -2.07
CA ARG A 5 -9.66 5.99 -3.29
C ARG A 5 -8.62 6.57 -4.26
N LEU A 6 -7.41 6.02 -4.17
CA LEU A 6 -6.39 6.06 -5.23
C LEU A 6 -6.68 4.97 -6.27
N TYR A 7 -7.03 5.35 -7.50
CA TYR A 7 -7.06 4.43 -8.65
C TYR A 7 -5.76 4.57 -9.43
N PHE A 8 -4.85 3.59 -9.29
CA PHE A 8 -3.62 3.55 -10.07
C PHE A 8 -3.78 2.51 -11.20
N HIS A 9 -3.85 2.97 -12.45
CA HIS A 9 -3.86 2.09 -13.62
C HIS A 9 -2.50 2.18 -14.33
N ALA A 10 -1.54 1.36 -13.88
CA ALA A 10 -0.28 1.16 -14.58
C ALA A 10 -0.32 -0.17 -15.34
N PHE A 11 -0.11 -0.13 -16.65
CA PHE A 11 0.08 -1.33 -17.46
C PHE A 11 1.57 -1.70 -17.42
N CYS A 12 1.91 -2.85 -16.83
CA CYS A 12 3.28 -3.34 -16.79
C CYS A 12 3.47 -4.55 -17.69
N ALA A 13 4.55 -4.53 -18.47
CA ALA A 13 4.98 -5.68 -19.27
C ALA A 13 5.64 -6.78 -18.41
N HIS A 14 5.92 -6.49 -17.14
CA HIS A 14 6.56 -7.39 -16.19
C HIS A 14 5.61 -7.71 -15.04
N GLU A 15 5.72 -8.93 -14.53
CA GLU A 15 4.94 -9.41 -13.39
C GLU A 15 5.26 -8.59 -12.13
N TRP A 16 4.20 -8.19 -11.41
CA TRP A 16 4.34 -7.57 -10.11
C TRP A 16 4.42 -8.65 -9.03
N THR A 17 5.57 -8.72 -8.36
CA THR A 17 5.82 -9.68 -7.27
C THR A 17 5.76 -9.02 -5.90
N ASP A 18 6.08 -7.73 -5.82
CA ASP A 18 6.24 -6.97 -4.58
C ASP A 18 5.45 -5.66 -4.68
N LEU A 19 4.78 -5.31 -3.58
CA LEU A 19 4.08 -4.06 -3.38
C LEU A 19 4.80 -3.27 -2.30
N ARG A 20 5.18 -2.05 -2.63
CA ARG A 20 5.70 -1.07 -1.67
C ARG A 20 4.71 0.08 -1.54
N LEU A 21 4.27 0.33 -0.32
CA LEU A 21 3.37 1.41 0.05
C LEU A 21 4.16 2.45 0.82
N GLU A 22 4.26 3.64 0.25
CA GLU A 22 4.85 4.79 0.92
C GLU A 22 3.73 5.66 1.45
N VAL A 23 3.79 5.97 2.74
CA VAL A 23 2.78 6.77 3.41
C VAL A 23 3.37 8.11 3.77
N CYS A 24 2.84 9.17 3.16
CA CYS A 24 3.32 10.53 3.30
C CYS A 24 2.26 11.40 4.00
N GLU A 25 2.73 12.40 4.75
CA GLU A 25 1.93 13.53 5.19
C GLU A 25 2.09 14.65 4.17
N SER A 26 0.98 15.17 3.67
CA SER A 26 0.95 16.29 2.72
C SER A 26 0.51 17.56 3.45
N PRO A 27 1.45 18.40 3.93
CA PRO A 27 1.11 19.65 4.59
C PRO A 27 0.49 20.65 3.59
N PRO A 28 -0.39 21.58 4.05
CA PRO A 28 -1.08 22.53 3.17
C PRO A 28 -0.13 23.51 2.46
N LYS A 29 1.09 23.67 2.97
CA LYS A 29 2.19 24.41 2.34
C LYS A 29 3.49 23.68 2.65
N GLY A 30 4.10 23.05 1.66
CA GLY A 30 5.36 22.33 1.80
C GLY A 30 5.43 21.11 0.90
N ASP A 31 6.55 20.41 0.98
CA ASP A 31 6.75 19.12 0.33
C ASP A 31 6.13 18.00 1.19
N ASP A 32 5.73 16.93 0.52
CA ASP A 32 5.25 15.72 1.19
C ASP A 32 6.34 15.12 2.09
N VAL A 33 5.98 14.80 3.32
CA VAL A 33 6.89 14.20 4.32
C VAL A 33 6.61 12.72 4.41
N LEU A 34 7.57 11.89 4.02
CA LEU A 34 7.46 10.43 4.16
C LEU A 34 7.43 10.03 5.65
N LEU A 35 6.31 9.45 6.08
CA LEU A 35 6.11 8.98 7.45
C LEU A 35 6.62 7.55 7.65
N GLY A 36 6.45 6.70 6.63
CA GLY A 36 6.85 5.30 6.71
C GLY A 36 6.53 4.52 5.45
N VAL A 37 7.06 3.30 5.40
CA VAL A 37 6.92 2.39 4.27
C VAL A 37 6.42 1.04 4.76
N ALA A 38 5.52 0.42 4.01
CA ALA A 38 5.14 -0.97 4.16
C ALA A 38 5.48 -1.74 2.88
N GLU A 39 6.08 -2.92 3.02
CA GLU A 39 6.43 -3.78 1.89
C GLU A 39 5.72 -5.13 2.03
N LEU A 40 5.21 -5.66 0.92
CA LEU A 40 4.48 -6.92 0.88
C LEU A 40 4.80 -7.68 -0.42
N ARG A 41 5.15 -8.96 -0.27
CA ARG A 41 5.13 -9.90 -1.40
C ARG A 41 3.68 -10.22 -1.77
N LEU A 42 3.29 -9.93 -3.01
CA LEU A 42 1.93 -10.13 -3.50
C LEU A 42 1.51 -11.61 -3.47
N SER A 43 2.46 -12.56 -3.54
CA SER A 43 2.19 -13.98 -3.33
C SER A 43 1.74 -14.33 -1.90
N LYS A 44 1.98 -13.44 -0.93
CA LYS A 44 1.49 -13.55 0.45
C LYS A 44 0.19 -12.78 0.68
N ALA A 45 -0.34 -12.08 -0.32
CA ALA A 45 -1.61 -11.39 -0.20
C ALA A 45 -2.74 -12.44 -0.12
N GLY A 46 -3.28 -12.62 1.08
CA GLY A 46 -4.44 -13.48 1.31
C GLY A 46 -5.74 -12.85 0.81
N THR A 47 -6.84 -13.60 0.87
CA THR A 47 -8.18 -13.04 0.64
C THR A 47 -8.62 -12.23 1.86
N GLY A 48 -8.64 -10.90 1.71
CA GLY A 48 -9.19 -9.98 2.72
C GLY A 48 -8.26 -8.82 3.06
N ALA A 49 -8.60 -8.10 4.13
CA ALA A 49 -7.82 -6.99 4.63
C ALA A 49 -6.54 -7.48 5.33
N LEU A 50 -5.42 -6.86 5.00
CA LEU A 50 -4.09 -7.11 5.53
C LEU A 50 -3.65 -5.89 6.33
N THR A 51 -3.23 -6.11 7.57
CA THR A 51 -2.61 -5.06 8.39
C THR A 51 -1.11 -5.13 8.20
N LEU A 52 -0.52 -4.08 7.65
CA LEU A 52 0.92 -3.95 7.41
C LEU A 52 1.51 -2.91 8.35
N GLN A 53 2.54 -3.30 9.08
CA GLN A 53 3.28 -2.40 9.97
C GLN A 53 4.17 -1.48 9.15
N LEU A 54 4.20 -0.19 9.51
CA LEU A 54 5.04 0.80 8.85
C LEU A 54 6.43 0.81 9.48
N ALA A 55 7.44 0.78 8.61
CA ALA A 55 8.84 0.91 8.98
C ALA A 55 9.43 2.21 8.40
N SER A 56 10.42 2.76 9.10
CA SER A 56 11.17 3.91 8.63
C SER A 56 12.01 3.51 7.40
N SER A 57 11.93 4.30 6.34
CA SER A 57 12.68 4.04 5.11
C SER A 57 14.20 4.12 5.26
N ARG A 58 14.71 4.76 6.33
CA ARG A 58 16.16 4.97 6.53
C ARG A 58 16.86 3.79 7.19
N ASN A 59 16.19 3.13 8.12
CA ASN A 59 16.80 2.14 9.02
C ASN A 59 15.90 0.93 9.30
N ASN A 60 14.73 0.85 8.64
CA ASN A 60 13.75 -0.21 8.83
C ASN A 60 13.25 -0.35 10.29
N SER A 61 13.38 0.70 11.11
CA SER A 61 12.85 0.69 12.47
C SER A 61 11.32 0.87 12.46
N GLN A 62 10.63 0.23 13.40
CA GLN A 62 9.19 0.40 13.58
C GLN A 62 8.82 1.89 13.73
N VAL A 63 7.81 2.34 12.98
CA VAL A 63 7.22 3.67 13.14
C VAL A 63 6.09 3.57 14.16
N PHE A 64 5.94 4.60 15.00
CA PHE A 64 4.90 4.69 16.01
C PHE A 64 4.01 5.90 15.76
N GLY A 65 2.73 5.79 16.09
CA GLY A 65 1.80 6.90 16.12
C GLY A 65 1.96 7.77 17.38
N ALA A 66 1.19 8.87 17.48
CA ALA A 66 1.20 9.73 18.65
C ALA A 66 0.58 9.08 19.90
N ASP A 67 -0.18 7.99 19.75
CA ASP A 67 -0.67 7.13 20.83
C ASP A 67 0.38 6.15 21.37
N GLY A 68 1.60 6.16 20.79
CA GLY A 68 2.71 5.30 21.15
C GLY A 68 2.59 3.87 20.63
N LYS A 69 1.58 3.54 19.81
CA LYS A 69 1.43 2.22 19.20
C LYS A 69 2.09 2.17 17.82
N PRO A 70 2.47 0.97 17.34
CA PRO A 70 2.97 0.78 15.99
C PRO A 70 2.02 1.36 14.93
N ALA A 71 2.57 2.20 14.05
CA ALA A 71 1.83 2.75 12.93
C ALA A 71 1.60 1.66 11.87
N GLU A 72 0.40 1.63 11.31
CA GLU A 72 -0.04 0.56 10.42
C GLU A 72 -0.85 1.09 9.23
N VAL A 73 -0.80 0.36 8.12
CA VAL A 73 -1.69 0.54 6.98
C VAL A 73 -2.48 -0.73 6.75
N ILE A 74 -3.79 -0.59 6.63
CA ILE A 74 -4.73 -1.66 6.33
C ILE A 74 -5.03 -1.60 4.84
N VAL A 75 -4.73 -2.68 4.13
CA VAL A 75 -4.94 -2.80 2.69
C VAL A 75 -5.63 -4.10 2.33
N SER A 76 -6.51 -4.05 1.35
CA SER A 76 -7.13 -5.23 0.75
C SER A 76 -6.55 -5.43 -0.65
N ILE A 77 -6.06 -6.64 -0.93
CA ILE A 77 -5.39 -6.95 -2.20
C ILE A 77 -6.07 -8.15 -2.83
N SER A 78 -6.32 -8.05 -4.14
CA SER A 78 -6.90 -9.14 -4.93
C SER A 78 -6.33 -9.17 -6.33
N TYR A 79 -6.29 -10.36 -6.93
CA TYR A 79 -5.91 -10.54 -8.33
C TYR A 79 -7.10 -11.03 -9.14
N SER A 80 -7.28 -10.50 -10.33
CA SER A 80 -8.30 -10.93 -11.28
C SER A 80 -7.66 -11.26 -12.62
N THR A 81 -7.82 -12.49 -13.10
CA THR A 81 -7.35 -12.91 -14.41
C THR A 81 -8.15 -12.23 -15.51
N CYS A 82 -7.49 -11.77 -16.58
CA CYS A 82 -8.20 -11.24 -17.73
C CYS A 82 -8.65 -12.38 -18.65
N PRO A 83 -9.89 -12.35 -19.19
CA PRO A 83 -10.36 -13.38 -20.10
C PRO A 83 -9.66 -13.26 -21.47
N SER A 84 -9.53 -14.38 -22.18
CA SER A 84 -9.08 -14.37 -23.58
C SER A 84 -10.05 -13.56 -24.46
N PRO A 85 -9.57 -12.80 -25.46
CA PRO A 85 -8.22 -12.76 -26.01
C PRO A 85 -7.29 -11.68 -25.41
N SER A 86 -7.45 -11.34 -24.11
CA SER A 86 -6.57 -10.37 -23.45
C SER A 86 -5.09 -10.73 -23.58
N ARG A 87 -4.24 -9.72 -23.85
CA ARG A 87 -2.78 -9.82 -23.82
C ARG A 87 -2.20 -9.69 -22.41
N LEU A 88 -3.02 -9.32 -21.43
CA LEU A 88 -2.65 -9.22 -20.01
C LEU A 88 -3.06 -10.50 -19.30
N SER A 89 -2.20 -10.99 -18.39
CA SER A 89 -2.51 -12.13 -17.53
C SER A 89 -3.64 -11.82 -16.53
N GLY A 90 -3.75 -10.56 -16.11
CA GLY A 90 -4.70 -10.13 -15.10
C GLY A 90 -4.35 -8.78 -14.51
N LEU A 91 -5.02 -8.44 -13.41
CA LEU A 91 -4.96 -7.15 -12.75
C LEU A 91 -4.85 -7.38 -11.25
N TRP A 92 -3.88 -6.73 -10.61
CA TRP A 92 -3.89 -6.56 -9.17
C TRP A 92 -4.78 -5.36 -8.81
N ARG A 93 -5.67 -5.55 -7.84
CA ARG A 93 -6.44 -4.48 -7.22
C ARG A 93 -5.94 -4.33 -5.79
N VAL A 94 -5.35 -3.17 -5.50
CA VAL A 94 -4.91 -2.77 -4.18
C VAL A 94 -5.85 -1.67 -3.70
N GLN A 95 -6.54 -1.92 -2.60
CA GLN A 95 -7.39 -0.94 -1.93
C GLN A 95 -6.77 -0.59 -0.59
N VAL A 96 -6.51 0.70 -0.35
CA VAL A 96 -6.09 1.19 0.96
C VAL A 96 -7.35 1.50 1.75
N ASP A 97 -7.60 0.73 2.80
CA ASP A 97 -8.78 0.90 3.65
C ASP A 97 -8.54 1.99 4.70
N ARG A 98 -7.37 1.97 5.34
CA ARG A 98 -6.99 2.96 6.37
C ARG A 98 -5.47 3.02 6.54
N ALA A 99 -4.94 4.23 6.73
CA ALA A 99 -3.63 4.43 7.35
C ALA A 99 -3.82 4.97 8.77
N LYS A 100 -3.14 4.39 9.76
CA LYS A 100 -3.31 4.75 11.17
C LYS A 100 -1.98 5.21 11.77
N PHE A 101 -1.93 6.51 12.05
CA PHE A 101 -0.94 7.21 12.87
C PHE A 101 -1.71 7.95 13.96
N VAL A 102 -2.34 7.22 14.89
CA VAL A 102 -3.01 7.88 16.03
C VAL A 102 -1.98 8.15 17.09
#